data_AF-A0A972GG71-F1
#
_entry.id   AF-A0A972GG71-F1
#
_cell.length_a   1.000
_cell.length_b   1.000
_cell.length_c   1.000
_cell.angle_alpha   90.00
_cell.angle_beta   90.00
_cell.angle_gamma   90.00
#
_symmetry.space_group_name_H-M   'P 1'
#
loop_
_entity.id
_entity.type
_entity.pdbx_description
1 polymer ?
#
loop_
_entity_poly.entity_id
_entity_poly.type
_entity_poly.pdbx_seq_one_letter_code
_entity_poly.pdbx_strand_id
1 'polypeptide(L)'
;MLKRLFWLTLFGVAIWFTWRWFGQRQGQRVHYSPVVQPFEPITPAIPPAPPVTEETPDTPKGVDDIELKDLFADEEPIAANAVATPTPPKSPAAPLPPEEPTAAAKTDADTAETVNVITGYCMRCKAKHVISNAVEVTTESGRRGVRGTCPTCAANMFAFLKETKT
;
A
#
# COMPACT_ATOMS: atom_id res chain seq x y z
N MET A 1 47.60 -29.74 34.63
CA MET A 1 46.92 -30.00 33.33
C MET A 1 45.39 -29.79 33.38
N LEU A 2 44.73 -30.04 34.52
CA LEU A 2 43.27 -29.93 34.68
C LEU A 2 42.67 -28.55 34.31
N LYS A 3 43.39 -27.45 34.60
CA LYS A 3 42.92 -26.08 34.32
C LYS A 3 42.78 -25.77 32.82
N ARG A 4 43.57 -26.42 31.95
CA ARG A 4 43.46 -26.25 30.48
C ARG A 4 42.26 -27.01 29.91
N LEU A 5 42.00 -28.22 30.41
CA LEU A 5 40.81 -29.00 30.03
C LEU A 5 39.51 -28.27 30.42
N PHE A 6 39.47 -27.67 31.61
CA PHE A 6 38.31 -26.90 32.06
C PHE A 6 37.99 -25.70 31.16
N TRP A 7 39.01 -24.97 30.70
CA TRP A 7 38.80 -23.83 29.80
C TRP A 7 38.36 -24.26 28.40
N LEU A 8 38.89 -25.37 27.88
CA LEU A 8 38.49 -25.90 26.57
C LEU A 8 37.02 -26.36 26.55
N THR A 9 36.54 -27.01 27.62
CA THR A 9 35.14 -27.42 27.72
C THR A 9 34.21 -26.20 27.83
N LEU A 10 34.60 -25.20 28.62
CA LEU A 10 33.80 -23.97 28.78
C LEU A 10 33.67 -23.20 27.45
N PHE A 11 34.75 -23.07 26.68
CA PHE A 11 34.70 -22.47 25.35
C PHE A 11 33.85 -23.28 24.37
N GLY A 12 33.96 -24.61 24.38
CA GLY A 12 33.15 -25.47 23.52
C GLY A 12 31.65 -25.29 23.78
N VAL A 13 31.25 -25.25 25.06
CA VAL A 13 29.85 -25.02 25.45
C VAL A 13 29.39 -23.61 25.07
N ALA A 14 30.21 -22.59 25.30
CA ALA A 14 29.88 -21.21 24.92
C ALA A 14 29.66 -21.05 23.41
N ILE A 15 30.55 -21.62 22.60
CA ILE A 15 30.43 -21.62 21.13
C ILE A 15 29.16 -22.34 20.70
N TRP A 16 28.89 -23.54 21.22
CA TRP A 16 27.67 -24.28 20.92
C TRP A 16 26.40 -23.49 21.29
N PHE A 17 26.39 -22.84 22.44
CA PHE A 17 25.26 -22.04 22.90
C PHE A 17 25.03 -20.80 22.03
N THR A 18 26.10 -20.08 21.65
CA THR A 18 26.01 -18.94 20.73
C THR A 18 25.54 -19.36 19.34
N TRP A 19 25.99 -20.50 18.81
CA TRP A 19 25.55 -21.00 17.52
C TRP A 19 24.07 -21.43 17.55
N ARG A 20 23.64 -22.09 18.63
CA ARG A 20 22.25 -22.48 18.85
C ARG A 20 21.33 -21.26 19.00
N TRP A 21 21.77 -20.23 19.73
CA TRP A 21 21.02 -18.98 19.87
C TRP A 21 20.93 -18.21 18.55
N PHE A 22 22.01 -18.19 17.76
CA PHE A 22 22.03 -17.54 16.46
C PHE A 22 21.13 -18.28 15.44
N GLY A 23 21.16 -19.61 15.43
CA GLY A 23 20.27 -20.43 14.60
C GLY A 23 18.79 -20.23 14.94
N GLN A 24 18.45 -20.14 16.23
CA GLN A 24 17.07 -19.90 16.68
C GLN A 24 16.56 -18.51 16.22
N ARG A 25 17.43 -17.51 16.11
CA ARG A 25 17.07 -16.17 15.62
C ARG A 25 16.87 -16.09 14.10
N GLN A 26 17.39 -17.03 13.32
CA GLN A 26 17.21 -17.01 11.86
C GLN A 26 15.82 -17.50 11.42
N GLY A 27 15.14 -18.34 12.22
CA GLY A 27 13.81 -18.88 11.88
C GLY A 27 12.66 -17.87 11.91
N GLN A 28 12.80 -16.71 12.55
CA GLN A 28 11.72 -15.70 12.64
C GLN A 28 11.69 -14.70 11.46
N ARG A 29 12.61 -14.77 10.50
CA ARG A 29 12.73 -13.76 9.44
C ARG A 29 11.97 -14.07 8.14
N VAL A 30 11.26 -15.20 8.05
CA VAL A 30 10.72 -15.68 6.76
C VAL A 30 9.26 -16.12 6.84
N HIS A 31 8.34 -15.29 7.35
CA HIS A 31 6.90 -15.48 7.13
C HIS A 31 6.13 -14.16 7.25
N TYR A 32 6.52 -13.17 6.45
CA TYR A 32 5.62 -12.06 6.12
C TYR A 32 5.43 -12.04 4.61
N SER A 33 4.76 -13.07 4.10
CA SER A 33 4.06 -12.91 2.84
C SER A 33 2.77 -12.18 3.21
N PRO A 34 2.60 -10.89 2.85
CA PRO A 34 1.29 -10.28 2.99
C PRO A 34 0.35 -11.12 2.14
N VAL A 35 -0.55 -11.85 2.78
CA VAL A 35 -1.70 -12.45 2.11
C VAL A 35 -2.48 -11.26 1.56
N VAL A 36 -2.19 -10.91 0.30
CA VAL A 36 -3.05 -10.02 -0.47
C VAL A 36 -4.35 -10.80 -0.60
N GLN A 37 -5.30 -10.49 0.28
CA GLN A 37 -6.64 -11.05 0.15
C GLN A 37 -7.13 -10.65 -1.24
N PRO A 38 -7.58 -11.62 -2.06
CA PRO A 38 -8.28 -11.30 -3.28
C PRO A 38 -9.39 -10.31 -2.93
N PHE A 39 -9.43 -9.18 -3.61
CA PHE A 39 -10.46 -8.19 -3.42
C PHE A 39 -11.78 -8.86 -3.79
N GLU A 40 -12.55 -9.29 -2.79
CA GLU A 40 -13.90 -9.75 -3.03
C GLU A 40 -14.68 -8.56 -3.60
N PRO A 41 -15.22 -8.66 -4.83
CA PRO A 41 -16.00 -7.59 -5.39
C PRO A 41 -17.14 -7.32 -4.41
N ILE A 42 -17.31 -6.04 -4.04
CA ILE A 42 -18.45 -5.59 -3.25
C ILE A 42 -19.66 -5.82 -4.14
N THR A 43 -20.26 -7.01 -4.04
CA THR A 43 -21.58 -7.27 -4.60
C THR A 43 -22.48 -6.30 -3.85
N PRO A 44 -23.04 -5.28 -4.50
CA PRO A 44 -23.97 -4.38 -3.83
C PRO A 44 -25.04 -5.27 -3.22
N ALA A 45 -25.28 -5.12 -1.92
CA ALA A 45 -26.34 -5.84 -1.24
C ALA A 45 -27.62 -5.56 -2.03
N ILE A 46 -28.05 -6.54 -2.82
CA ILE A 46 -29.35 -6.52 -3.47
C ILE A 46 -30.31 -6.40 -2.29
N PRO A 47 -31.03 -5.27 -2.13
CA PRO A 47 -31.98 -5.14 -1.05
C PRO A 47 -32.91 -6.34 -1.13
N PRO A 48 -33.25 -6.98 0.00
CA PRO A 48 -34.19 -8.09 -0.03
C PRO A 48 -35.42 -7.60 -0.78
N ALA A 49 -35.78 -8.33 -1.84
CA ALA A 49 -36.94 -7.99 -2.65
C ALA A 49 -38.12 -7.75 -1.69
N PRO A 50 -38.88 -6.66 -1.86
CA PRO A 50 -40.08 -6.46 -1.06
C PRO A 50 -40.94 -7.73 -1.16
N PRO A 51 -41.62 -8.14 -0.07
CA PRO A 51 -42.49 -9.31 -0.12
C PRO A 51 -43.47 -9.09 -1.26
N VAL A 52 -43.31 -9.90 -2.33
CA VAL A 52 -44.25 -9.93 -3.43
C VAL A 52 -45.52 -10.51 -2.83
N THR A 53 -46.52 -9.67 -2.61
CA THR A 53 -47.87 -10.11 -2.31
C THR A 53 -48.30 -10.95 -3.51
N GLU A 54 -48.46 -12.26 -3.32
CA GLU A 54 -49.13 -13.13 -4.27
C GLU A 54 -50.59 -12.67 -4.40
N GLU A 55 -50.85 -11.73 -5.30
CA GLU A 55 -52.17 -11.58 -5.88
C GLU A 55 -52.28 -12.62 -7.00
N THR A 56 -52.96 -13.71 -6.69
CA THR A 56 -53.38 -14.75 -7.63
C THR A 56 -54.13 -14.10 -8.79
N PRO A 57 -53.58 -14.09 -10.02
CA PRO A 57 -54.35 -13.69 -11.19
C PRO A 57 -55.25 -14.87 -11.54
N ASP A 58 -56.56 -14.66 -11.42
CA ASP A 58 -57.57 -15.53 -11.99
C ASP A 58 -57.19 -15.84 -13.44
N THR A 59 -57.03 -17.14 -13.72
CA THR A 59 -56.68 -17.70 -15.02
C THR A 59 -57.76 -17.36 -16.06
N PRO A 60 -57.51 -16.53 -17.08
CA PRO A 60 -58.33 -16.56 -18.28
C PRO A 60 -57.86 -17.74 -19.13
N LYS A 61 -58.76 -18.73 -19.28
CA LYS A 61 -58.64 -19.78 -20.28
C LYS A 61 -58.61 -19.16 -21.69
N GLY A 62 -57.63 -19.59 -22.48
CA GLY A 62 -57.75 -19.66 -23.93
C GLY A 62 -57.21 -18.46 -24.68
N VAL A 63 -55.94 -18.54 -25.07
CA VAL A 63 -55.57 -18.25 -26.46
C VAL A 63 -54.37 -19.12 -26.82
N ASP A 64 -54.63 -19.95 -27.79
CA ASP A 64 -53.73 -20.93 -28.39
C ASP A 64 -52.62 -20.23 -29.19
N ASP A 65 -51.47 -20.88 -29.22
CA ASP A 65 -50.46 -20.85 -30.28
C ASP A 65 -49.97 -19.47 -30.77
N ILE A 66 -48.89 -18.97 -30.15
CA ILE A 66 -47.95 -18.07 -30.84
C ILE A 66 -46.56 -18.70 -30.83
N GLU A 67 -46.16 -19.09 -32.03
CA GLU A 67 -44.97 -19.82 -32.43
C GLU A 67 -43.69 -19.05 -32.09
N LEU A 68 -42.95 -19.58 -31.11
CA LEU A 68 -41.65 -19.12 -30.67
C LEU A 68 -40.57 -19.54 -31.70
N LYS A 69 -40.52 -18.89 -32.87
CA LYS A 69 -39.47 -19.19 -33.87
C LYS A 69 -38.94 -18.05 -34.74
N ASP A 70 -39.55 -16.87 -34.74
CA ASP A 70 -39.19 -15.83 -35.74
C ASP A 70 -38.43 -14.60 -35.20
N LEU A 71 -37.87 -14.63 -33.98
CA LEU A 71 -37.10 -13.50 -33.43
C LEU A 71 -35.57 -13.72 -33.42
N PHE A 72 -35.08 -14.76 -34.09
CA PHE A 72 -33.64 -15.01 -34.24
C PHE A 72 -33.24 -15.05 -35.72
N ALA A 73 -33.43 -13.94 -36.43
CA ALA A 73 -32.73 -13.69 -37.68
C ALA A 73 -32.36 -12.21 -37.74
N ASP A 74 -31.11 -11.96 -38.11
CA ASP A 74 -30.52 -10.65 -38.43
C ASP A 74 -29.91 -9.86 -37.27
N GLU A 75 -28.80 -10.37 -36.72
CA GLU A 75 -27.74 -9.51 -36.19
C GLU A 75 -26.50 -9.58 -37.09
N GLU A 76 -26.38 -8.60 -37.98
CA GLU A 76 -25.18 -8.31 -38.78
C GLU A 76 -24.03 -7.82 -37.87
N PRO A 77 -22.76 -8.09 -38.23
CA PRO A 77 -21.61 -7.67 -37.43
C PRO A 77 -21.39 -6.15 -37.55
N ILE A 78 -21.85 -5.40 -36.55
CA ILE A 78 -21.58 -3.97 -36.46
C ILE A 78 -20.08 -3.74 -36.27
N ALA A 79 -19.53 -3.00 -37.22
CA ALA A 79 -18.15 -2.63 -37.36
C ALA A 79 -17.58 -1.87 -36.15
N ALA A 80 -16.32 -2.21 -35.83
CA ALA A 80 -15.25 -1.34 -35.36
C ALA A 80 -15.66 -0.02 -34.69
N ASN A 81 -15.85 -0.05 -33.35
CA ASN A 81 -15.79 1.16 -32.57
C ASN A 81 -14.35 1.49 -32.19
N ALA A 82 -13.92 2.65 -32.70
CA ALA A 82 -12.64 3.27 -32.48
C ALA A 82 -12.32 3.42 -31.00
N VAL A 83 -11.07 3.08 -30.68
CA VAL A 83 -10.40 3.33 -29.41
C VAL A 83 -10.36 4.85 -29.18
N ALA A 84 -11.34 5.36 -28.44
CA ALA A 84 -11.24 6.66 -27.79
C ALA A 84 -10.34 6.49 -26.56
N THR A 85 -9.18 7.12 -26.60
CA THR A 85 -8.27 7.24 -25.47
C THR A 85 -9.01 7.90 -24.29
N PRO A 86 -9.11 7.27 -23.11
CA PRO A 86 -9.69 7.93 -21.96
C PRO A 86 -8.74 9.05 -21.50
N THR A 87 -9.16 10.28 -21.72
CA THR A 87 -8.63 11.47 -21.07
C THR A 87 -8.61 11.24 -19.54
N PRO A 88 -7.51 11.52 -18.84
CA PRO A 88 -7.43 11.34 -17.40
C PRO A 88 -8.50 12.20 -16.69
N PRO A 89 -9.29 11.64 -15.76
CA PRO A 89 -10.27 12.43 -15.02
C PRO A 89 -9.53 13.45 -14.15
N LYS A 90 -9.88 14.71 -14.36
CA LYS A 90 -9.62 15.83 -13.45
C LYS A 90 -10.11 15.43 -12.06
N SER A 91 -9.15 15.11 -11.20
CA SER A 91 -9.38 14.75 -9.80
C SER A 91 -10.21 15.85 -9.13
N PRO A 92 -11.44 15.55 -8.66
CA PRO A 92 -12.20 16.50 -7.89
C PRO A 92 -11.47 16.72 -6.56
N ALA A 93 -11.14 17.98 -6.33
CA ALA A 93 -10.70 18.52 -5.06
C ALA A 93 -11.61 17.99 -3.95
N ALA A 94 -11.04 17.17 -3.06
CA ALA A 94 -11.67 16.84 -1.81
C ALA A 94 -11.78 18.13 -0.94
N PRO A 95 -12.88 18.32 -0.22
CA PRO A 95 -13.07 19.47 0.65
C PRO A 95 -11.99 19.55 1.73
N LEU A 96 -11.43 20.74 1.86
CA LEU A 96 -10.57 21.18 2.94
C LEU A 96 -11.27 20.95 4.30
N PRO A 97 -10.66 20.23 5.26
CA PRO A 97 -10.99 20.47 6.66
C PRO A 97 -10.53 21.89 7.04
N PRO A 98 -11.33 22.64 7.81
CA PRO A 98 -11.11 24.06 8.05
C PRO A 98 -9.81 24.33 8.82
N GLU A 99 -9.19 25.42 8.40
CA GLU A 99 -7.97 26.04 8.91
C GLU A 99 -8.09 26.54 10.37
N GLU A 100 -7.02 26.27 11.13
CA GLU A 100 -6.35 27.16 12.10
C GLU A 100 -7.03 27.55 13.45
N PRO A 101 -6.21 27.73 14.50
CA PRO A 101 -5.63 29.06 14.72
C PRO A 101 -4.11 29.04 14.84
N THR A 102 -3.49 29.70 13.87
CA THR A 102 -2.46 30.73 14.01
C THR A 102 -1.81 30.90 15.40
N ALA A 103 -0.51 30.63 15.46
CA ALA A 103 0.44 31.45 16.21
C ALA A 103 1.85 31.32 15.62
N ALA A 104 2.07 32.12 14.57
CA ALA A 104 3.32 32.79 14.22
C ALA A 104 4.66 32.16 14.67
N ALA A 105 5.39 31.61 13.71
CA ALA A 105 6.85 31.79 13.66
C ALA A 105 7.31 31.79 12.20
N LYS A 106 7.69 32.98 11.75
CA LYS A 106 8.44 33.27 10.52
C LYS A 106 9.79 32.57 10.60
N THR A 107 10.29 32.00 9.50
CA THR A 107 11.74 31.86 9.28
C THR A 107 12.01 31.57 7.80
N ASP A 108 12.39 32.64 7.09
CA ASP A 108 13.64 32.77 6.34
C ASP A 108 14.02 31.65 5.35
N ALA A 109 13.76 31.97 4.08
CA ALA A 109 14.18 31.25 2.88
C ALA A 109 15.69 31.36 2.57
N ASP A 110 16.55 31.57 3.57
CA ASP A 110 17.98 31.72 3.37
C ASP A 110 18.76 31.05 4.53
N THR A 111 18.88 29.73 4.47
CA THR A 111 19.92 28.99 5.19
C THR A 111 20.43 27.90 4.25
N ALA A 112 21.06 28.37 3.18
CA ALA A 112 21.90 27.56 2.33
C ALA A 112 23.30 27.46 2.95
N GLU A 113 23.48 26.79 4.09
CA GLU A 113 24.83 26.31 4.43
C GLU A 113 24.84 25.16 5.44
N THR A 114 25.61 24.13 5.08
CA THR A 114 25.73 22.81 5.73
C THR A 114 24.54 21.85 5.57
N VAL A 115 24.02 21.75 4.34
CA VAL A 115 23.12 20.65 3.97
C VAL A 115 23.91 19.34 4.02
N ASN A 116 23.78 18.63 5.14
CA ASN A 116 24.17 17.24 5.21
C ASN A 116 23.34 16.50 4.15
N VAL A 117 23.97 16.06 3.06
CA VAL A 117 23.27 15.52 1.89
C VAL A 117 22.64 14.19 2.28
N ILE A 118 21.38 14.23 2.69
CA ILE A 118 20.64 13.04 3.11
C ILE A 118 20.20 12.27 1.86
N THR A 119 20.78 11.10 1.65
CA THR A 119 20.41 10.18 0.58
C THR A 119 19.33 9.20 1.05
N GLY A 120 18.28 9.01 0.25
CA GLY A 120 17.23 8.03 0.48
C GLY A 120 17.14 7.00 -0.66
N TYR A 121 16.48 5.87 -0.40
CA TYR A 121 16.17 4.87 -1.43
C TYR A 121 14.77 5.10 -1.99
N CYS A 122 14.66 5.29 -3.31
CA CYS A 122 13.37 5.48 -3.96
C CYS A 122 12.81 4.12 -4.40
N MET A 123 11.62 3.76 -3.94
CA MET A 123 10.98 2.49 -4.31
C MET A 123 10.51 2.46 -5.77
N ARG A 124 10.23 3.62 -6.39
CA ARG A 124 9.83 3.70 -7.81
C ARG A 124 11.05 3.61 -8.74
N CYS A 125 12.12 4.33 -8.45
CA CYS A 125 13.35 4.31 -9.25
C CYS A 125 14.24 3.08 -8.96
N LYS A 126 14.03 2.42 -7.81
CA LYS A 126 14.89 1.33 -7.31
C LYS A 126 16.37 1.73 -7.19
N ALA A 127 16.61 3.00 -6.90
CA ALA A 127 17.94 3.60 -6.81
C ALA A 127 18.02 4.55 -5.61
N LYS A 128 19.25 4.87 -5.19
CA LYS A 128 19.51 5.86 -4.14
C LYS A 128 19.62 7.24 -4.76
N HIS A 129 18.85 8.18 -4.23
CA HIS A 129 18.84 9.57 -4.67
C HIS A 129 18.94 10.50 -3.46
N VAL A 130 19.37 11.74 -3.70
CA VAL A 130 19.28 12.81 -2.71
C VAL A 130 17.80 13.15 -2.52
N ILE A 131 17.37 13.31 -1.27
CA ILE A 131 15.99 13.68 -0.95
C ILE A 131 15.82 15.19 -1.20
N SER A 132 14.89 15.56 -2.09
CA SER A 132 14.47 16.96 -2.26
C SER A 132 13.40 17.32 -1.21
N ASN A 133 13.37 18.58 -0.78
CA ASN A 133 12.44 19.08 0.25
C ASN A 133 12.47 18.22 1.53
N ALA A 134 13.68 17.98 2.04
CA ALA A 134 13.91 17.21 3.25
C ALA A 134 13.30 17.91 4.48
N VAL A 135 12.31 17.26 5.12
CA VAL A 135 11.67 17.67 6.36
C VAL A 135 11.98 16.64 7.43
N GLU A 136 12.65 17.07 8.50
CA GLU A 136 12.89 16.22 9.67
C GLU A 136 11.57 15.94 10.39
N VAL A 137 11.31 14.66 10.66
CA VAL A 137 10.14 14.20 11.39
C VAL A 137 10.55 13.15 12.40
N THR A 138 9.93 13.20 13.57
CA THR A 138 10.04 12.13 14.57
C THR A 138 8.83 11.23 14.42
N THR A 139 9.05 9.93 14.24
CA THR A 139 7.95 8.95 14.17
C THR A 139 7.32 8.76 15.54
N GLU A 140 6.09 8.23 15.61
CA GLU A 140 5.41 7.89 16.88
C GLU A 140 6.22 6.93 17.75
N SER A 141 7.07 6.11 17.12
CA SER A 141 8.03 5.22 17.77
C SER A 141 9.29 5.92 18.31
N GLY A 142 9.37 7.24 18.23
CA GLY A 142 10.48 8.06 18.75
C GLY A 142 11.74 8.09 17.87
N ARG A 143 11.71 7.51 16.66
CA ARG A 143 12.88 7.50 15.77
C ARG A 143 12.92 8.76 14.91
N ARG A 144 14.09 9.37 14.78
CA ARG A 144 14.30 10.50 13.88
C ARG A 144 14.45 10.04 12.43
N GLY A 145 13.77 10.73 11.53
CA GLY A 145 13.89 10.51 10.10
C GLY A 145 13.61 11.78 9.32
N VAL A 146 13.75 11.67 8.01
CA VAL A 146 13.57 12.74 7.05
C VAL A 146 12.58 12.27 6.01
N ARG A 147 11.49 13.02 5.86
CA ARG A 147 10.55 12.89 4.74
C ARG A 147 10.96 13.85 3.63
N GLY A 148 10.73 13.47 2.40
CA GLY A 148 10.85 14.38 1.26
C GLY A 148 10.44 13.69 -0.02
N THR A 149 10.94 14.18 -1.16
CA THR A 149 10.55 13.70 -2.48
C THR A 149 11.74 13.22 -3.31
N CYS A 150 11.47 12.31 -4.24
CA CYS A 150 12.45 11.89 -5.24
C CYS A 150 12.58 12.95 -6.34
N PRO A 151 13.79 13.44 -6.67
CA PRO A 151 13.96 14.43 -7.73
C PRO A 151 13.65 13.87 -9.13
N THR A 152 13.74 12.55 -9.32
CA THR A 152 13.54 11.90 -10.62
C THR A 152 12.08 11.58 -10.92
N CYS A 153 11.32 11.10 -9.92
CA CYS A 153 9.95 10.60 -10.11
C CYS A 153 8.91 11.24 -9.18
N ALA A 154 9.30 12.24 -8.38
CA ALA A 154 8.45 12.94 -7.41
C ALA A 154 7.77 12.04 -6.37
N ALA A 155 8.21 10.79 -6.19
CA ALA A 155 7.69 9.90 -5.17
C ALA A 155 8.05 10.40 -3.77
N ASN A 156 7.11 10.27 -2.83
CA ASN A 156 7.40 10.49 -1.41
C ASN A 156 8.42 9.46 -0.93
N MET A 157 9.48 9.95 -0.30
CA MET A 157 10.60 9.18 0.21
C MET A 157 10.76 9.46 1.72
N PHE A 158 11.19 8.43 2.44
CA PHE A 158 11.52 8.53 3.85
C PHE A 158 12.86 7.87 4.13
N ALA A 159 13.73 8.54 4.89
CA ALA A 159 15.01 8.01 5.33
C ALA A 159 15.17 8.21 6.83
N PHE A 160 15.60 7.16 7.54
CA PHE A 160 15.92 7.28 8.96
C PHE A 160 17.29 7.94 9.13
N LEU A 161 17.38 8.91 10.03
CA LEU A 161 18.65 9.48 10.44
C LEU A 161 19.31 8.51 11.41
N LYS A 162 20.59 8.21 11.19
CA LYS A 162 21.37 7.46 12.18
C LYS A 162 21.67 8.40 13.33
N GLU A 163 21.30 8.00 14.54
CA GLU A 163 21.75 8.69 15.73
C GLU A 163 23.27 8.54 15.82
N THR A 164 23.99 9.63 15.56
CA THR A 164 25.41 9.71 15.88
C THR A 164 25.52 9.70 17.39
N LYS A 165 25.76 8.51 17.95
CA LYS A 165 26.11 8.34 19.37
C LYS A 165 27.33 9.21 19.62
N THR A 166 27.10 10.35 20.28
CA THR A 166 28.12 11.31 20.69
C THR A 166 28.84 10.77 21.91
#